data_AF-A0A4Y9SWC9-F1
#
_entry.id   AF-A0A4Y9SWC9-F1
#
_cell.length_a   1.000
_cell.length_b   1.000
_cell.length_c   1.000
_cell.angle_alpha   90.00
_cell.angle_beta   90.00
_cell.angle_gamma   90.00
#
_symmetry.space_group_name_H-M   'P 1'
#
loop_
_entity.id
_entity.type
_entity.pdbx_description
1 polymer ?
#
loop_
_entity_poly.entity_id
_entity_poly.type
_entity_poly.pdbx_seq_one_letter_code
_entity_poly.pdbx_strand_id
1 'polypeptide(L)'
;MLMFSLVAIHESRAAPSEAPPNHPLLGIWKLSLPEIGCSETYHFRADGTSLVTSNQEVAESEFQIPAKPNAKGFYRLEDKIVKDNGKKDCAGEVTKVGTKATNYLRFHPSGELFLMCADETMQKCIGPFERVTGEGT
;
A
#
# COMPACT_ATOMS: atom_id res chain seq x y z
N MET A 1 -12.11 53.25 -6.12
CA MET A 1 -12.27 52.00 -6.89
C MET A 1 -11.18 51.04 -6.41
N LEU A 2 -11.50 50.15 -5.46
CA LEU A 2 -10.54 49.16 -4.94
C LEU A 2 -10.69 47.86 -5.75
N MET A 3 -9.67 47.52 -6.53
CA MET A 3 -9.56 46.22 -7.18
C MET A 3 -9.06 45.19 -6.16
N PHE A 4 -9.91 44.22 -5.82
CA PHE A 4 -9.48 43.00 -5.16
C PHE A 4 -9.00 42.01 -6.22
N SER A 5 -7.69 41.79 -6.31
CA SER A 5 -7.12 40.70 -7.11
C SER A 5 -7.37 39.37 -6.41
N LEU A 6 -8.17 38.50 -7.03
CA LEU A 6 -8.27 37.09 -6.64
C LEU A 6 -6.99 36.37 -7.07
N VAL A 7 -6.16 35.99 -6.10
CA VAL A 7 -5.10 35.00 -6.32
C VAL A 7 -5.74 33.62 -6.20
N ALA A 8 -5.90 32.92 -7.32
CA ALA A 8 -6.30 31.52 -7.32
C ALA A 8 -5.14 30.66 -6.80
N ILE A 9 -5.25 30.16 -5.57
CA ILE A 9 -4.32 29.19 -5.01
C ILE A 9 -4.61 27.86 -5.72
N HIS A 10 -3.75 27.49 -6.68
CA HIS A 10 -3.75 26.12 -7.19
C HIS A 10 -3.08 25.23 -6.14
N GLU A 11 -3.84 24.32 -5.53
CA GLU A 11 -3.23 23.18 -4.83
C GLU A 11 -2.48 22.34 -5.85
N SER A 12 -1.16 22.50 -5.90
CA SER A 12 -0.29 21.56 -6.60
C SER A 12 -0.38 20.23 -5.87
N ARG A 13 -1.21 19.31 -6.39
CA ARG A 13 -1.17 17.91 -5.97
C ARG A 13 0.19 17.36 -6.43
N ALA A 14 1.11 17.21 -5.49
CA ALA A 14 2.39 16.57 -5.76
C ALA A 14 2.10 15.19 -6.39
N ALA A 15 2.76 14.90 -7.50
CA ALA A 15 2.69 13.58 -8.09
C ALA A 15 3.16 12.54 -7.04
N PRO A 16 2.64 11.31 -7.09
CA PRO A 16 3.15 10.24 -6.24
C PRO A 16 4.67 10.16 -6.41
N SER A 17 5.40 10.04 -5.31
CA SER A 17 6.84 9.82 -5.39
C SER A 17 7.04 8.44 -5.99
N GLU A 18 7.75 8.35 -7.12
CA GLU A 18 8.12 7.06 -7.71
C GLU A 18 8.76 6.16 -6.64
N ALA A 19 8.37 4.89 -6.65
CA ALA A 19 8.99 3.90 -5.79
C ALA A 19 10.43 3.67 -6.26
N PRO A 20 11.39 3.38 -5.34
CA PRO A 20 12.75 3.08 -5.74
C PRO A 20 12.79 1.95 -6.80
N PRO A 21 13.56 2.10 -7.90
CA PRO A 21 13.64 1.09 -8.93
C PRO A 21 14.06 -0.26 -8.36
N ASN A 22 13.43 -1.35 -8.83
CA ASN A 22 13.71 -2.72 -8.38
C ASN A 22 13.51 -2.96 -6.86
N HIS A 23 12.70 -2.15 -6.18
CA HIS A 23 12.38 -2.35 -4.77
C HIS A 23 11.66 -3.71 -4.56
N PRO A 24 11.98 -4.49 -3.51
CA PRO A 24 11.43 -5.84 -3.32
C PRO A 24 9.90 -5.88 -3.22
N LEU A 25 9.26 -4.80 -2.75
CA LEU A 25 7.81 -4.66 -2.68
C LEU A 25 7.11 -4.67 -4.06
N LEU A 26 7.78 -4.25 -5.13
CA LEU A 26 7.15 -4.11 -6.44
C LEU A 26 6.66 -5.46 -6.96
N GLY A 27 5.48 -5.45 -7.59
CA GLY A 27 4.80 -6.64 -8.11
C GLY A 27 3.48 -6.94 -7.41
N ILE A 28 2.99 -8.17 -7.60
CA ILE A 28 1.70 -8.65 -7.09
C ILE A 28 1.94 -9.60 -5.91
N TRP A 29 1.16 -9.39 -4.86
CA TRP A 29 1.22 -10.13 -3.62
C TRP A 29 -0.17 -10.58 -3.20
N LYS A 30 -0.25 -11.77 -2.60
CA LYS A 30 -1.48 -12.30 -2.05
C LYS A 30 -1.36 -12.51 -0.55
N LEU A 31 -2.35 -12.05 0.20
CA LEU A 31 -2.56 -12.40 1.60
C LEU A 31 -3.74 -13.36 1.68
N SER A 32 -3.54 -14.55 2.24
CA SER A 32 -4.63 -15.48 2.51
C SER A 32 -5.06 -15.39 3.97
N LEU A 33 -6.36 -15.23 4.22
CA LEU A 33 -6.97 -15.14 5.55
C LEU A 33 -7.92 -16.34 5.74
N PRO A 34 -7.37 -17.54 5.99
CA PRO A 34 -8.15 -18.79 5.98
C PRO A 34 -9.23 -18.84 7.07
N GLU A 35 -8.98 -18.22 8.24
CA GLU A 35 -9.91 -18.18 9.37
C GLU A 35 -11.27 -17.55 9.02
N ILE A 36 -11.29 -16.67 8.02
CA ILE A 36 -12.49 -15.99 7.52
C ILE A 36 -12.79 -16.32 6.06
N GLY A 37 -12.08 -17.30 5.48
CA GLY A 37 -12.27 -17.71 4.08
C GLY A 37 -12.06 -16.60 3.05
N CYS A 38 -11.20 -15.62 3.35
CA CYS A 38 -10.96 -14.46 2.49
C CYS A 38 -9.52 -14.43 1.97
N SER A 39 -9.29 -13.67 0.90
CA SER A 39 -7.94 -13.33 0.47
C SER A 39 -7.90 -11.92 -0.08
N GLU A 40 -6.74 -11.30 0.05
CA GLU A 40 -6.47 -9.98 -0.50
C GLU A 40 -5.35 -10.06 -1.53
N THR A 41 -5.43 -9.24 -2.58
CA THR A 41 -4.38 -9.10 -3.59
C THR A 41 -3.91 -7.66 -3.63
N TYR A 42 -2.60 -7.46 -3.56
CA TYR A 42 -1.95 -6.16 -3.58
C TYR A 42 -1.02 -6.09 -4.78
N HIS A 43 -1.22 -5.10 -5.65
CA HIS A 43 -0.32 -4.80 -6.76
C HIS A 43 0.38 -3.47 -6.48
N PHE A 44 1.67 -3.51 -6.13
CA PHE A 44 2.51 -2.32 -5.97
C PHE A 44 3.28 -2.01 -7.25
N ARG A 45 3.06 -0.82 -7.80
CA ARG A 45 3.64 -0.36 -9.07
C ARG A 45 4.82 0.59 -8.85
N ALA A 46 5.69 0.67 -9.85
CA ALA A 46 6.90 1.49 -9.79
C ALA A 46 6.61 3.00 -9.72
N ASP A 47 5.44 3.44 -10.19
CA ASP A 47 4.98 4.83 -10.14
C ASP A 47 4.54 5.30 -8.75
N GLY A 48 4.69 4.46 -7.71
CA GLY A 48 4.27 4.79 -6.36
C GLY A 48 2.77 4.61 -6.12
N THR A 49 2.06 3.86 -6.97
CA THR A 49 0.65 3.51 -6.76
C THR A 49 0.45 2.04 -6.41
N SER A 50 -0.57 1.75 -5.61
CA SER A 50 -1.03 0.39 -5.36
C SER A 50 -2.49 0.19 -5.77
N LEU A 51 -2.83 -1.04 -6.16
CA LEU A 51 -4.20 -1.52 -6.29
C LEU A 51 -4.40 -2.68 -5.32
N VAL A 52 -5.42 -2.60 -4.49
CA VAL A 52 -5.79 -3.64 -3.52
C VAL A 52 -7.19 -4.14 -3.85
N THR A 53 -7.33 -5.46 -3.91
CA THR A 53 -8.64 -6.13 -3.91
C THR A 53 -8.74 -6.92 -2.61
N SER A 54 -9.75 -6.60 -1.79
CA SER A 54 -10.03 -7.29 -0.53
C SER A 54 -11.52 -7.60 -0.47
N ASN A 55 -11.90 -8.88 -0.56
CA ASN A 55 -13.31 -9.28 -0.70
C ASN A 55 -14.02 -8.56 -1.88
N GLN A 56 -14.91 -7.59 -1.60
CA GLN A 56 -15.60 -6.78 -2.62
C GLN A 56 -14.96 -5.42 -2.81
N GLU A 57 -14.09 -4.99 -1.91
CA GLU A 57 -13.34 -3.75 -1.98
C GLU A 57 -12.35 -3.79 -3.14
N VAL A 58 -12.29 -2.67 -3.86
CA VAL A 58 -11.23 -2.36 -4.83
C VAL A 58 -10.77 -0.95 -4.54
N ALA A 59 -9.55 -0.83 -4.01
CA ALA A 59 -8.97 0.43 -3.57
C ALA A 59 -7.67 0.73 -4.31
N GLU A 60 -7.45 2.00 -4.65
CA GLU A 60 -6.17 2.50 -5.13
C GLU A 60 -5.54 3.42 -4.09
N SER A 61 -4.23 3.29 -3.87
CA SER A 61 -3.46 4.18 -3.01
C SER A 61 -2.26 4.77 -3.72
N GLU A 62 -1.81 5.92 -3.23
CA GLU A 62 -0.44 6.40 -3.44
C GLU A 62 0.41 5.94 -2.24
N PHE A 63 1.63 5.47 -2.46
CA PHE A 63 2.51 4.98 -1.40
C PHE A 63 3.94 5.54 -1.49
N GLN A 64 4.62 5.55 -0.35
CA GLN A 64 6.03 5.91 -0.22
C GLN A 64 6.78 4.84 0.56
N ILE A 65 7.96 4.48 0.07
CA ILE A 65 8.82 3.48 0.71
C ILE A 65 10.30 3.81 0.44
N PRO A 66 11.20 3.74 1.44
CA PRO A 66 12.62 4.00 1.24
C PRO A 66 13.28 2.88 0.44
N ALA A 67 14.38 3.20 -0.26
CA ALA A 67 15.13 2.23 -1.06
C ALA A 67 15.82 1.12 -0.25
N LYS A 68 16.03 1.34 1.05
CA LYS A 68 16.72 0.41 1.95
C LYS A 68 15.94 0.28 3.25
N PRO A 69 16.01 -0.88 3.92
CA PRO A 69 15.41 -1.02 5.23
C PRO A 69 16.22 -0.24 6.27
N ASN A 70 15.62 0.01 7.42
CA ASN A 70 16.32 0.54 8.58
C ASN A 70 17.33 -0.47 9.15
N ALA A 71 18.05 -0.08 10.21
CA ALA A 71 19.06 -0.92 10.86
C ALA A 71 18.50 -2.23 11.45
N LYS A 72 17.19 -2.30 11.72
CA LYS A 72 16.51 -3.51 12.20
C LYS A 72 15.98 -4.39 11.07
N GLY A 73 16.11 -3.96 9.81
CA GLY A 73 15.67 -4.68 8.62
C GLY A 73 14.23 -4.39 8.17
N PHE A 74 13.55 -3.39 8.73
CA PHE A 74 12.19 -3.00 8.32
C PHE A 74 12.21 -1.90 7.25
N TYR A 75 11.29 -2.00 6.28
CA TYR A 75 10.93 -0.87 5.42
C TYR A 75 9.70 -0.17 6.00
N ARG A 76 9.71 1.16 6.11
CA ARG A 76 8.53 1.93 6.48
C ARG A 76 7.73 2.24 5.22
N LEU A 77 6.54 1.67 5.11
CA LEU A 77 5.57 1.93 4.06
C LEU A 77 4.55 2.94 4.58
N GLU A 78 4.39 4.04 3.88
CA GLU A 78 3.28 4.96 4.06
C GLU A 78 2.37 4.88 2.84
N ASP A 79 1.07 4.84 3.06
CA ASP A 79 0.10 4.91 1.97
C ASP A 79 -1.04 5.89 2.29
N LYS A 80 -1.73 6.28 1.23
CA LYS A 80 -2.95 7.06 1.28
C LYS A 80 -3.92 6.56 0.22
N ILE A 81 -5.12 6.19 0.63
CA ILE A 81 -6.21 5.78 -0.26
C ILE A 81 -6.63 6.98 -1.11
N VAL A 82 -6.58 6.83 -2.42
CA VAL A 82 -6.96 7.87 -3.39
C VAL A 82 -8.22 7.54 -4.18
N LYS A 83 -8.57 6.26 -4.29
CA LYS A 83 -9.85 5.79 -4.82
C LYS A 83 -10.31 4.56 -4.06
N ASP A 84 -11.61 4.40 -3.94
CA ASP A 84 -12.24 3.23 -3.34
C ASP A 84 -13.63 3.03 -3.97
N ASN A 85 -14.10 1.79 -4.09
CA ASN A 85 -15.39 1.46 -4.68
C ASN A 85 -16.57 1.46 -3.68
N GLY A 86 -16.31 1.77 -2.40
CA GLY A 86 -17.27 1.86 -1.31
C GLY A 86 -17.80 0.49 -0.84
N LYS A 87 -17.10 -0.60 -1.16
CA LYS A 87 -17.49 -1.95 -0.77
C LYS A 87 -16.68 -2.42 0.44
N LYS A 88 -17.10 -3.55 1.00
CA LYS A 88 -16.50 -4.10 2.20
C LYS A 88 -15.24 -4.88 1.88
N ASP A 89 -14.20 -4.66 2.69
CA ASP A 89 -12.98 -5.45 2.72
C ASP A 89 -13.21 -6.84 3.35
N CYS A 90 -12.13 -7.61 3.53
CA CYS A 90 -12.16 -8.90 4.22
C CYS A 90 -12.55 -8.77 5.71
N ALA A 91 -12.29 -7.64 6.36
CA ALA A 91 -12.69 -7.37 7.74
C ALA A 91 -14.18 -6.95 7.85
N GLY A 92 -14.85 -6.68 6.73
CA GLY A 92 -16.23 -6.23 6.67
C GLY A 92 -16.40 -4.71 6.76
N GLU A 93 -15.30 -3.97 6.68
CA GLU A 93 -15.22 -2.52 6.82
C GLU A 93 -15.18 -1.84 5.44
N VAL A 94 -15.58 -0.56 5.38
CA VAL A 94 -15.47 0.27 4.17
C VAL A 94 -14.37 1.29 4.38
N THR A 95 -13.29 1.18 3.60
CA THR A 95 -12.17 2.12 3.69
C THR A 95 -12.56 3.47 3.08
N LYS A 96 -12.21 4.56 3.78
CA LYS A 96 -12.51 5.92 3.29
C LYS A 96 -11.38 6.44 2.42
N VAL A 97 -11.72 7.08 1.30
CA VAL A 97 -10.75 7.88 0.53
C VAL A 97 -10.11 8.93 1.42
N GLY A 98 -8.78 9.06 1.34
CA GLY A 98 -7.96 9.94 2.17
C GLY A 98 -7.45 9.29 3.46
N THR A 99 -7.89 8.07 3.81
CA THR A 99 -7.31 7.28 4.90
C THR A 99 -5.82 7.08 4.63
N LYS A 100 -5.01 7.18 5.68
CA LYS A 100 -3.56 6.98 5.63
C LYS A 100 -3.18 5.82 6.54
N ALA A 101 -2.28 4.96 6.09
CA ALA A 101 -1.66 3.96 6.92
C ALA A 101 -0.13 4.13 6.98
N THR A 102 0.46 3.64 8.07
CA THR A 102 1.90 3.42 8.17
C THR A 102 2.09 1.99 8.63
N ASN A 103 2.79 1.22 7.80
CA ASN A 103 3.10 -0.17 8.06
C ASN A 103 4.61 -0.42 7.94
N TYR A 104 5.10 -1.47 8.59
CA TYR A 104 6.51 -1.82 8.62
C TYR A 104 6.71 -3.20 7.99
N LEU A 105 7.37 -3.25 6.85
CA LEU A 105 7.52 -4.47 6.06
C LEU A 105 8.80 -5.21 6.42
N ARG A 106 8.70 -6.54 6.55
CA ARG A 106 9.83 -7.46 6.67
C ARG A 106 9.79 -8.51 5.59
N PHE A 107 10.74 -8.41 4.67
CA PHE A 107 10.93 -9.41 3.63
C PHE A 107 11.70 -10.61 4.17
N HIS A 108 11.23 -11.80 3.81
CA HIS A 108 12.00 -13.03 3.96
C HIS A 108 13.19 -13.00 2.97
N PRO A 109 14.35 -13.61 3.30
CA PRO A 109 15.51 -13.63 2.41
C PRO A 109 15.27 -14.26 1.03
N SER A 110 14.21 -15.07 0.86
CA SER A 110 13.83 -15.61 -0.46
C SER A 110 13.35 -14.55 -1.44
N GLY A 111 12.88 -13.39 -0.97
CA GLY A 111 12.26 -12.36 -1.81
C GLY A 111 10.81 -12.64 -2.21
N GLU A 112 10.30 -13.82 -1.86
CA GLU A 112 8.96 -14.32 -2.24
C GLU A 112 7.91 -14.17 -1.14
N LEU A 113 8.33 -13.76 0.07
CA LEU A 113 7.46 -13.59 1.22
C LEU A 113 7.75 -12.28 1.94
N PHE A 114 6.73 -11.64 2.47
CA PHE A 114 6.91 -10.60 3.50
C PHE A 114 5.82 -10.62 4.57
N LEU A 115 6.13 -9.99 5.70
CA LEU A 115 5.17 -9.67 6.77
C LEU A 115 4.97 -8.15 6.83
N MET A 116 3.74 -7.73 7.05
CA MET A 116 3.38 -6.32 7.27
C MET A 116 3.04 -6.13 8.75
N CYS A 117 3.77 -5.27 9.44
CA CYS A 117 3.66 -5.09 10.89
C CYS A 117 3.20 -3.67 11.26
N ALA A 118 2.54 -3.55 12.41
CA ALA A 118 2.12 -2.25 12.97
C ALA A 118 3.31 -1.42 13.48
N ASP A 119 4.42 -2.07 13.82
CA ASP A 119 5.65 -1.45 14.30
C ASP A 119 6.89 -2.32 13.94
N GLU A 120 8.06 -1.87 14.37
CA GLU A 120 9.35 -2.54 14.12
C GLU A 120 9.69 -3.65 15.14
N THR A 121 8.70 -4.31 15.75
CA THR A 121 8.91 -5.30 16.83
C THR A 121 8.54 -6.74 16.49
N MET A 122 7.90 -6.98 15.34
CA MET A 122 7.34 -8.29 14.94
C MET A 122 6.19 -8.81 15.81
N GLN A 123 5.72 -8.08 16.82
CA GLN A 123 4.68 -8.58 17.73
C GLN A 123 3.27 -8.55 17.13
N LYS A 124 3.02 -7.61 16.22
CA LYS A 124 1.72 -7.40 15.58
C LYS A 124 1.93 -7.28 14.08
N CYS A 125 1.84 -8.42 13.40
CA CYS A 125 2.01 -8.50 11.96
C CYS A 125 0.89 -9.33 11.33
N ILE A 126 0.58 -9.00 10.09
CA ILE A 126 -0.26 -9.79 9.19
C ILE A 126 0.62 -10.39 8.09
N GLY A 127 0.27 -11.58 7.63
CA GLY A 127 0.99 -12.32 6.60
C GLY A 127 1.09 -13.83 6.88
N PRO A 128 1.89 -14.56 6.06
CA PRO A 128 2.74 -14.01 5.01
C PRO A 128 1.94 -13.47 3.82
N PHE A 129 2.47 -12.40 3.23
CA PHE A 129 2.15 -12.03 1.86
C PHE A 129 3.05 -12.85 0.94
N GLU A 130 2.44 -13.54 0.00
CA GLU A 130 3.14 -14.41 -0.95
C GLU A 130 3.19 -13.75 -2.32
N ARG A 131 4.36 -13.77 -2.95
CA ARG A 131 4.51 -13.22 -4.30
C ARG A 131 3.70 -14.07 -5.27
N VAL A 132 2.87 -13.40 -6.08
CA VAL A 132 2.17 -14.05 -7.18
C VAL A 132 3.11 -14.03 -8.38
N THR A 133 3.60 -15.21 -8.77
CA THR A 133 4.37 -15.39 -10.01
C THR A 133 3.43 -15.95 -11.08
N GLY A 134 3.36 -15.31 -12.25
CA GLY A 134 2.74 -15.93 -13.43
C GLY A 134 1.27 -15.64 -13.76
N GLU A 135 0.68 -14.50 -13.35
CA GLU A 135 -0.50 -13.96 -14.04
C GLU A 135 -0.23 -12.51 -14.47
N GLY A 136 0.27 -12.40 -15.69
CA GLY A 136 0.64 -11.17 -16.38
C GLY A 136 0.65 -11.44 -17.87
N THR A 137 -0.53 -11.74 -18.41
CA THR A 137 -0.88 -11.59 -19.83
C THR A 137 -2.10 -10.70 -19.93
#